data_AF-A0A2L2X4C9-F1
#
_entry.id   AF-A0A2L2X4C9-F1
#
_cell.length_a   1.000
_cell.length_b   1.000
_cell.length_c   1.000
_cell.angle_alpha   90.00
_cell.angle_beta   90.00
_cell.angle_gamma   90.00
#
_symmetry.space_group_name_H-M   'P 1'
#
loop_
_entity.id
_entity.type
_entity.pdbx_description
1 polymer ?
#
loop_
_entity_poly.entity_id
_entity_poly.type
_entity_poly.pdbx_seq_one_letter_code
_entity_poly.pdbx_strand_id
1 'polypeptide(L)'
;MDFSLDFFETNHIATRGYVREQYVPYPAYPSGARDGDNPIYNNPVLDNTNPLLLIEEDIIAPDGRGLRKGFYEVRPDIENNFLMLYQSGRLKAKAPILSVEQRKFVAPTKDQKKKKTKKNYRGINPEEFIYNKTELRYCADSSSYIIIWDRANTRIQAILKLF
;
A
#
# COMPACT_ATOMS: atom_id res chain seq x y z
N MET A 1 6.19 -39.41 -40.28
CA MET A 1 5.40 -39.07 -39.08
C MET A 1 5.34 -37.56 -39.05
N ASP A 2 4.29 -37.02 -39.65
CA ASP A 2 4.02 -35.59 -39.71
C ASP A 2 3.24 -35.18 -38.47
N PHE A 3 3.63 -34.07 -37.83
CA PHE A 3 2.69 -33.24 -37.08
C PHE A 3 3.01 -31.77 -37.35
N SER A 4 2.00 -31.13 -37.92
CA SER A 4 1.95 -29.78 -38.45
C SER A 4 1.86 -28.68 -37.38
N LEU A 5 2.23 -27.49 -37.84
CA LEU A 5 2.18 -26.18 -37.23
C LEU A 5 0.78 -25.66 -36.81
N ASP A 6 0.85 -24.56 -36.04
CA ASP A 6 -0.08 -23.43 -35.90
C ASP A 6 -1.21 -23.51 -34.87
N PHE A 7 -0.89 -23.03 -33.66
CA PHE A 7 -1.85 -22.67 -32.63
C PHE A 7 -2.15 -21.16 -32.71
N PHE A 8 -3.43 -20.84 -32.90
CA PHE A 8 -3.98 -19.48 -33.06
C PHE A 8 -3.83 -18.59 -31.80
N GLU A 9 -3.64 -17.29 -32.02
CA GLU A 9 -3.85 -16.21 -31.05
C GLU A 9 -5.36 -15.98 -30.80
N THR A 10 -5.80 -15.76 -29.54
CA THR A 10 -6.43 -14.50 -29.07
C THR A 10 -6.87 -14.56 -27.59
N ASN A 11 -6.85 -13.37 -26.98
CA ASN A 11 -7.10 -13.01 -25.58
C ASN A 11 -8.47 -13.42 -25.01
N HIS A 12 -8.48 -13.86 -23.74
CA HIS A 12 -9.58 -13.60 -22.81
C HIS A 12 -9.08 -13.28 -21.40
N ILE A 13 -9.32 -12.04 -20.98
CA ILE A 13 -9.26 -11.61 -19.58
C ILE A 13 -10.44 -12.26 -18.84
N ALA A 14 -10.17 -12.94 -17.74
CA ALA A 14 -11.17 -13.26 -16.72
C ALA A 14 -10.55 -13.20 -15.32
N THR A 15 -10.77 -12.07 -14.66
CA THR A 15 -10.63 -11.85 -13.23
C THR A 15 -11.49 -12.84 -12.44
N ARG A 16 -10.90 -13.68 -11.57
CA ARG A 16 -11.57 -14.21 -10.37
C ARG A 16 -10.59 -14.37 -9.22
N GLY A 17 -10.65 -13.42 -8.29
CA GLY A 17 -10.04 -13.55 -6.97
C GLY A 17 -10.79 -14.60 -6.17
N TYR A 18 -10.10 -15.66 -5.76
CA TYR A 18 -10.64 -16.64 -4.82
C TYR A 18 -10.25 -16.21 -3.41
N VAL A 19 -11.14 -15.44 -2.76
CA VAL A 19 -11.09 -15.19 -1.32
C VAL A 19 -11.75 -16.39 -0.65
N ARG A 20 -11.01 -17.08 0.23
CA ARG A 20 -11.41 -18.29 0.97
C ARG A 20 -12.62 -18.12 1.91
N GLU A 21 -13.22 -16.93 1.95
CA GLU A 21 -14.37 -16.60 2.81
C GLU A 21 -15.73 -16.94 2.16
N GLN A 22 -15.75 -17.37 0.89
CA GLN A 22 -16.98 -17.69 0.15
C GLN A 22 -17.76 -18.94 0.63
N TYR A 23 -17.26 -19.72 1.58
CA TYR A 23 -17.89 -20.96 2.06
C TYR A 23 -18.38 -20.94 3.50
N VAL A 24 -18.30 -19.80 4.19
CA VAL A 24 -18.96 -19.65 5.48
C VAL A 24 -20.33 -19.04 5.19
N PRO A 25 -21.46 -19.68 5.52
CA PRO A 25 -22.75 -19.02 5.42
C PRO A 25 -22.67 -17.77 6.29
N TYR A 26 -22.87 -16.59 5.69
CA TYR A 26 -23.08 -15.38 6.46
C TYR A 26 -24.19 -15.66 7.47
N PRO A 27 -24.04 -15.24 8.74
CA PRO A 27 -25.08 -15.45 9.74
C PRO A 27 -26.40 -14.92 9.18
N ALA A 28 -27.42 -15.78 9.13
CA ALA A 28 -28.72 -15.43 8.57
C ALA A 28 -29.37 -14.38 9.48
N TYR A 29 -29.66 -13.20 8.92
CA TYR A 29 -30.36 -12.14 9.65
C TYR A 29 -31.87 -12.40 9.62
N PRO A 30 -32.58 -12.27 10.75
CA PRO A 30 -34.03 -12.36 10.78
C PRO A 30 -34.65 -11.23 9.95
N SER A 31 -35.71 -11.55 9.20
CA SER A 31 -36.45 -10.55 8.42
C SER A 31 -37.01 -9.46 9.36
N GLY A 32 -36.56 -8.21 9.19
CA GLY A 32 -36.94 -7.07 10.03
C GLY A 32 -35.78 -6.34 10.71
N ALA A 33 -34.54 -6.82 10.55
CA ALA A 33 -33.35 -6.09 10.97
C ALA A 33 -33.22 -4.75 10.21
N ARG A 34 -32.88 -3.67 10.92
CA ARG A 34 -32.61 -2.36 10.29
C ARG A 34 -31.23 -2.41 9.63
N ASP A 35 -30.99 -1.60 8.61
CA ASP A 35 -29.68 -1.58 7.92
C ASP A 35 -28.49 -1.42 8.88
N GLY A 36 -28.67 -0.71 9.99
CA GLY A 36 -27.65 -0.52 11.05
C GLY A 36 -27.36 -1.73 11.93
N ASP A 37 -28.16 -2.80 11.86
CA ASP A 37 -27.93 -4.04 12.62
C ASP A 37 -26.94 -4.98 11.88
N ASN A 38 -26.56 -4.65 10.64
CA ASN A 38 -25.56 -5.43 9.92
C ASN A 38 -24.16 -5.26 10.55
N PRO A 39 -23.40 -6.35 10.75
CA PRO A 39 -22.07 -6.35 11.37
C PRO A 39 -21.03 -5.64 10.51
N ILE A 40 -21.33 -5.45 9.21
CA ILE A 40 -20.54 -4.63 8.28
C ILE A 40 -20.48 -3.17 8.78
N TYR A 41 -21.53 -2.68 9.45
CA TYR A 41 -21.58 -1.32 10.00
C TYR A 41 -21.20 -1.24 11.47
N ASN A 42 -21.24 -2.36 12.21
CA ASN A 42 -20.95 -2.39 13.65
C ASN A 42 -19.49 -2.73 14.00
N ASN A 43 -18.75 -3.35 13.08
CA ASN A 43 -17.31 -3.51 13.24
C ASN A 43 -16.61 -2.33 12.56
N PRO A 44 -16.06 -1.35 13.29
CA PRO A 44 -15.13 -0.42 12.68
C PRO A 44 -13.98 -1.26 12.15
N VAL A 45 -13.81 -1.29 10.83
CA VAL A 45 -12.56 -1.76 10.24
C VAL A 45 -11.48 -0.92 10.91
N LEU A 46 -10.58 -1.56 11.65
CA LEU A 46 -9.43 -0.88 12.21
C LEU A 46 -8.69 -0.25 11.02
N ASP A 47 -8.87 1.06 10.83
CA ASP A 47 -8.29 1.79 9.72
C ASP A 47 -6.79 1.71 9.85
N ASN A 48 -6.21 0.74 9.14
CA ASN A 48 -4.79 0.62 9.06
C ASN A 48 -4.27 1.78 8.21
N THR A 49 -3.90 2.85 8.88
CA THR A 49 -3.47 4.11 8.26
C THR A 49 -2.07 4.03 7.66
N ASN A 50 -1.37 2.90 7.79
CA ASN A 50 -0.04 2.74 7.21
C ASN A 50 -0.12 2.49 5.70
N PRO A 51 0.80 3.08 4.92
CA PRO A 51 0.80 2.85 3.48
C PRO A 51 1.23 1.41 3.17
N LEU A 52 0.60 0.86 2.14
CA LEU A 52 0.93 -0.46 1.60
C LEU A 52 1.97 -0.31 0.49
N LEU A 53 2.96 -1.19 0.51
CA LEU A 53 3.91 -1.41 -0.56
C LEU A 53 3.50 -2.65 -1.34
N LEU A 54 3.31 -2.49 -2.65
CA LEU A 54 3.17 -3.61 -3.58
C LEU A 54 4.56 -3.99 -4.09
N ILE A 55 4.91 -5.26 -3.92
CA ILE A 55 6.06 -5.88 -4.58
C ILE A 55 5.50 -6.76 -5.70
N GLU A 56 5.80 -6.42 -6.95
CA GLU A 56 5.26 -7.11 -8.12
C GLU A 56 5.96 -8.44 -8.41
N GLU A 57 7.27 -8.48 -8.18
CA GLU A 57 8.13 -9.62 -8.47
C GLU A 57 8.85 -10.12 -7.22
N ASP A 58 9.18 -11.41 -7.18
CA ASP A 58 9.91 -11.99 -6.07
C ASP A 58 11.34 -11.41 -6.02
N ILE A 59 11.70 -10.80 -4.89
CA ILE A 59 13.02 -10.24 -4.62
C ILE A 59 13.78 -11.27 -3.77
N ILE A 60 14.46 -12.20 -4.43
CA ILE A 60 15.12 -13.35 -3.78
C ILE A 60 16.63 -13.26 -3.97
N ALA A 61 17.38 -13.43 -2.88
CA ALA A 61 18.83 -13.54 -2.87
C ALA A 61 19.29 -14.96 -3.24
N PRO A 62 20.56 -15.17 -3.62
CA PRO A 62 21.07 -16.49 -4.03
C PRO A 62 20.93 -17.58 -2.95
N ASP A 63 20.87 -17.18 -1.67
CA ASP A 63 20.65 -18.06 -0.52
C ASP A 63 19.19 -18.54 -0.37
N GLY A 64 18.30 -18.10 -1.26
CA GLY A 64 16.86 -18.41 -1.25
C GLY A 64 16.05 -17.59 -0.26
N ARG A 65 16.67 -16.64 0.46
CA ARG A 65 15.97 -15.70 1.34
C ARG A 65 15.57 -14.46 0.57
N GLY A 66 14.49 -13.81 0.98
CA GLY A 66 14.03 -12.61 0.29
C GLY A 66 12.59 -12.23 0.59
N LEU A 67 12.08 -11.31 -0.22
CA LEU A 67 10.71 -10.84 -0.18
C LEU A 67 9.96 -11.42 -1.37
N ARG A 68 8.88 -12.15 -1.10
CA ARG A 68 7.98 -12.63 -2.17
C ARG A 68 7.11 -11.49 -2.67
N LYS A 69 6.58 -11.62 -3.88
CA LYS A 69 5.56 -10.73 -4.41
C LYS A 69 4.34 -10.67 -3.49
N GLY A 70 3.69 -9.51 -3.46
CA GLY A 70 2.48 -9.25 -2.70
C GLY A 70 2.48 -7.91 -1.99
N PHE A 71 1.49 -7.74 -1.11
CA PHE A 71 1.30 -6.52 -0.33
C PHE A 71 2.04 -6.61 0.99
N TYR A 72 2.79 -5.55 1.27
CA TYR A 72 3.51 -5.36 2.51
C TYR A 72 3.02 -4.08 3.17
N GLU A 73 2.71 -4.20 4.44
CA GLU A 73 2.50 -3.03 5.26
C GLU A 73 3.84 -2.46 5.69
N VAL A 74 4.01 -1.14 5.56
CA VAL A 74 5.27 -0.46 5.83
C VAL A 74 5.12 0.51 6.98
N ARG A 75 5.92 0.32 8.03
CA ARG A 75 5.90 1.13 9.26
C ARG A 75 7.32 1.52 9.67
N PRO A 76 7.57 2.79 10.03
CA PRO A 76 8.82 3.14 10.70
C PRO A 76 8.84 2.56 12.11
N ASP A 77 10.04 2.26 12.60
CA ASP A 77 10.28 1.98 14.01
C ASP A 77 10.11 3.24 14.87
N ILE A 78 9.94 3.08 16.18
CA ILE A 78 9.73 4.17 17.15
C ILE A 78 10.86 5.21 17.04
N GLU A 79 12.09 4.74 16.86
CA GLU A 79 13.28 5.58 16.76
C GLU A 79 13.58 6.07 15.33
N ASN A 80 12.78 5.68 14.34
CA ASN A 80 13.05 5.91 12.91
C ASN A 80 14.42 5.42 12.43
N ASN A 81 14.96 4.36 13.05
CA ASN A 81 16.19 3.70 12.60
C ASN A 81 15.92 2.73 11.45
N PHE A 82 14.76 2.08 11.46
CA PHE A 82 14.38 1.07 10.48
C PHE A 82 12.99 1.30 9.93
N LEU A 83 12.82 0.96 8.66
CA LEU A 83 11.53 0.80 8.01
C LEU A 83 11.21 -0.70 7.98
N MET A 84 10.11 -1.07 8.62
CA MET A 84 9.70 -2.45 8.83
C MET A 84 8.62 -2.83 7.83
N LEU A 85 8.83 -3.96 7.15
CA LEU A 85 7.88 -4.53 6.19
C LEU A 85 7.17 -5.72 6.83
N TYR A 86 5.85 -5.62 6.95
CA TYR A 86 4.99 -6.66 7.50
C TYR A 86 4.13 -7.29 6.40
N GLN A 87 3.96 -8.60 6.46
CA GLN A 87 3.00 -9.33 5.62
C GLN A 87 2.17 -10.24 6.51
N SER A 88 0.84 -10.05 6.48
CA SER A 88 -0.10 -10.78 7.34
C SER A 88 0.29 -10.73 8.83
N GLY A 89 0.68 -9.54 9.30
CA GLY A 89 1.09 -9.30 10.70
C GLY A 89 2.47 -9.84 11.09
N ARG A 90 3.20 -10.50 10.17
CA ARG A 90 4.57 -11.00 10.44
C ARG A 90 5.60 -10.07 9.83
N LEU A 91 6.65 -9.77 10.59
CA LEU A 91 7.79 -9.01 10.10
C LEU A 91 8.57 -9.82 9.07
N LYS A 92 8.80 -9.26 7.88
CA LYS A 92 9.49 -9.90 6.75
C LYS A 92 10.85 -9.31 6.48
N ALA A 93 10.99 -7.98 6.61
CA ALA A 93 12.26 -7.29 6.45
C ALA A 93 12.35 -6.05 7.34
N LYS A 94 13.59 -5.68 7.65
CA LYS A 94 13.96 -4.40 8.27
C LYS A 94 14.93 -3.70 7.31
N ALA A 95 14.54 -2.55 6.81
CA ALA A 95 15.36 -1.72 5.93
C ALA A 95 15.91 -0.54 6.73
N PRO A 96 17.22 -0.35 6.87
CA PRO A 96 17.77 0.83 7.54
C PRO A 96 17.37 2.11 6.81
N ILE A 97 16.99 3.12 7.59
CA ILE A 97 16.60 4.43 7.08
C ILE A 97 17.85 5.23 6.73
N LEU A 98 17.87 5.77 5.52
CA LEU A 98 18.94 6.64 5.02
C LEU A 98 18.64 8.11 5.28
N SER A 99 17.38 8.51 5.11
CA SER A 99 16.98 9.90 5.26
C SER A 99 15.53 10.02 5.74
N VAL A 100 15.30 11.06 6.53
CA VAL A 100 13.97 11.47 7.01
C VAL A 100 13.81 12.95 6.68
N GLU A 101 12.81 13.26 5.86
CA GLU A 101 12.48 14.63 5.47
C GLU A 101 11.11 15.00 6.03
N GLN A 102 11.03 16.13 6.73
CA GLN A 102 9.77 16.73 7.16
C GLN A 102 9.40 17.88 6.23
N ARG A 103 8.32 17.71 5.46
CA ARG A 103 7.76 18.77 4.62
C ARG A 103 7.03 19.77 5.50
N LYS A 104 7.39 21.05 5.41
CA LYS A 104 6.63 22.12 6.07
C LYS A 104 5.31 22.32 5.31
N PHE A 105 4.18 22.08 5.97
CA PHE A 105 2.91 22.58 5.48
C PHE A 105 2.94 24.10 5.58
N VAL A 106 3.01 24.78 4.44
CA VAL A 106 2.73 26.22 4.41
C VAL A 106 1.22 26.36 4.56
N ALA A 107 0.75 26.57 5.79
CA ALA A 107 -0.64 26.90 6.02
C ALA A 107 -0.98 28.17 5.23
N PRO A 108 -2.09 28.19 4.46
CA PRO A 108 -2.47 29.38 3.72
C PRO A 108 -2.68 30.54 4.72
N THR A 109 -1.92 31.62 4.54
CA THR A 109 -2.00 32.84 5.36
C THR A 109 -3.43 33.38 5.35
N LYS A 110 -3.85 34.07 6.43
CA LYS A 110 -5.24 34.59 6.58
C LYS A 110 -5.71 35.44 5.39
N ASP A 111 -4.80 36.05 4.63
CA ASP A 111 -5.10 36.82 3.42
C ASP A 111 -5.46 35.96 2.19
N GLN A 112 -4.99 34.73 2.10
CA GLN A 112 -5.39 33.78 1.04
C GLN A 112 -6.77 33.16 1.32
N LYS A 113 -7.16 33.04 2.59
CA LYS A 113 -8.48 32.52 3.00
C LYS A 113 -9.64 33.41 2.55
N LYS A 114 -9.44 34.74 2.49
CA LYS A 114 -10.48 35.69 2.05
C LYS A 114 -10.76 35.67 0.55
N LYS A 115 -9.86 35.15 -0.29
CA LYS A 115 -10.07 35.00 -1.75
C LYS A 115 -10.63 33.62 -2.16
N LYS A 116 -10.64 32.63 -1.27
CA LYS A 116 -11.16 31.27 -1.52
C LYS A 116 -12.60 31.08 -1.04
N THR A 117 -13.38 32.14 -0.87
CA THR A 117 -14.82 32.01 -0.68
C THR A 117 -15.47 31.41 -1.94
N LYS A 118 -15.90 30.15 -1.81
CA LYS A 118 -16.85 29.43 -2.66
C LYS A 118 -16.39 29.13 -4.10
N LYS A 119 -15.35 28.31 -4.25
CA LYS A 119 -15.35 27.33 -5.35
C LYS A 119 -15.74 26.00 -4.75
N ASN A 120 -16.91 25.49 -5.13
CA ASN A 120 -17.32 24.12 -4.83
C ASN A 120 -16.37 23.17 -5.56
N TYR A 121 -15.23 22.85 -4.92
CA TYR A 121 -14.37 21.80 -5.42
C TYR A 121 -15.12 20.48 -5.24
N ARG A 122 -15.56 19.88 -6.34
CA ARG A 122 -15.89 18.45 -6.37
C ARG A 122 -14.55 17.70 -6.33
N GLY A 123 -14.04 17.41 -5.14
CA GLY A 123 -12.76 16.69 -4.96
C GLY A 123 -12.04 17.07 -3.66
N ILE A 124 -11.06 16.24 -3.27
CA ILE A 124 -10.19 16.49 -2.11
C ILE A 124 -9.28 17.69 -2.42
N ASN A 125 -9.21 18.66 -1.51
CA ASN A 125 -8.34 19.83 -1.65
C ASN A 125 -6.87 19.36 -1.72
N PRO A 126 -6.10 19.65 -2.79
CA PRO A 126 -4.71 19.20 -2.90
C PRO A 126 -3.81 19.77 -1.80
N GLU A 127 -4.17 20.91 -1.20
CA GLU A 127 -3.48 21.49 -0.03
C GLU A 127 -3.74 20.70 1.27
N GLU A 128 -4.75 19.82 1.30
CA GLU A 128 -5.09 18.95 2.43
C GLU A 128 -4.78 17.47 2.12
N PHE A 129 -4.13 17.19 0.99
CA PHE A 129 -3.84 15.83 0.56
C PHE A 129 -2.82 15.18 1.49
N ILE A 130 -3.28 14.26 2.33
CA ILE A 130 -2.43 13.39 3.12
C ILE A 130 -1.75 12.44 2.15
N TYR A 131 -0.46 12.68 1.88
CA TYR A 131 0.35 11.71 1.16
C TYR A 131 0.41 10.44 2.01
N ASN A 132 -0.14 9.35 1.49
CA ASN A 132 -0.01 8.03 2.08
C ASN A 132 0.37 7.08 0.95
N LYS A 133 1.67 7.01 0.65
CA LYS A 133 2.19 6.27 -0.49
C LYS A 133 3.50 5.61 -0.12
N THR A 134 3.67 4.36 -0.55
CA THR A 134 4.97 3.70 -0.53
C THR A 134 5.36 3.34 -1.95
N GLU A 135 6.60 3.60 -2.32
CA GLU A 135 7.20 3.21 -3.60
C GLU A 135 8.47 2.39 -3.37
N LEU A 136 8.74 1.47 -4.28
CA LEU A 136 9.99 0.74 -4.35
C LEU A 136 10.71 1.13 -5.63
N ARG A 137 12.00 1.48 -5.54
CA ARG A 137 12.84 1.82 -6.70
C ARG A 137 14.09 0.97 -6.70
N TYR A 138 14.42 0.39 -7.84
CA TYR A 138 15.68 -0.32 -8.01
C TYR A 138 16.80 0.66 -8.39
N CYS A 139 17.96 0.57 -7.71
CA CYS A 139 19.15 1.32 -8.02
C CYS A 139 20.22 0.36 -8.55
N ALA A 140 20.51 0.44 -9.86
CA ALA A 140 21.46 -0.44 -10.54
C ALA A 140 22.89 -0.29 -9.98
N ASP A 141 23.34 0.94 -9.72
CA ASP A 141 24.71 1.24 -9.27
C ASP A 141 25.08 0.57 -7.95
N SER A 142 24.11 0.49 -7.02
CA SER A 142 24.29 -0.12 -5.70
C SER A 142 23.71 -1.53 -5.61
N SER A 143 23.12 -2.04 -6.69
CA SER A 143 22.37 -3.31 -6.72
C SER A 143 21.45 -3.45 -5.50
N SER A 144 20.74 -2.38 -5.17
CA SER A 144 19.93 -2.25 -3.97
C SER A 144 18.58 -1.63 -4.30
N TYR A 145 17.58 -1.92 -3.47
CA TYR A 145 16.27 -1.30 -3.58
C TYR A 145 16.14 -0.15 -2.59
N ILE A 146 15.48 0.92 -3.00
CA ILE A 146 15.15 2.06 -2.17
C ILE A 146 13.65 2.06 -1.95
N ILE A 147 13.25 2.01 -0.68
CA ILE A 147 11.86 2.15 -0.26
C ILE A 147 11.64 3.61 0.09
N ILE A 148 10.67 4.23 -0.58
CA ILE A 148 10.23 5.60 -0.29
C ILE A 148 8.88 5.48 0.39
N TRP A 149 8.81 5.93 1.63
CA TRP A 149 7.61 5.94 2.44
C TRP A 149 7.20 7.39 2.67
N ASP A 150 6.03 7.77 2.15
CA ASP A 150 5.43 9.08 2.36
C ASP A 150 4.17 8.91 3.21
N ARG A 151 4.17 9.51 4.40
CA ARG A 151 2.99 9.61 5.27
C ARG A 151 2.82 11.01 5.81
N ALA A 152 1.66 11.60 5.57
CA ALA A 152 1.32 12.97 5.96
C ALA A 152 2.39 13.97 5.47
N ASN A 153 3.17 14.55 6.39
CA ASN A 153 4.24 15.49 6.11
C ASN A 153 5.64 14.87 6.17
N THR A 154 5.75 13.57 6.41
CA THR A 154 7.04 12.88 6.59
C THR A 154 7.32 11.99 5.40
N ARG A 155 8.52 12.15 4.86
CA ARG A 155 9.09 11.25 3.85
C ARG A 155 10.28 10.53 4.46
N ILE A 156 10.29 9.22 4.32
CA ILE A 156 11.38 8.36 4.76
C ILE A 156 11.93 7.62 3.55
N GLN A 157 13.24 7.58 3.41
CA GLN A 157 13.92 6.73 2.44
C GLN A 157 14.71 5.67 3.18
N ALA A 158 14.50 4.41 2.84
CA ALA A 158 15.22 3.29 3.43
C ALA A 158 15.85 2.45 2.32
N ILE A 159 16.99 1.83 2.62
CA ILE A 159 17.68 0.94 1.69
C ILE A 159 17.43 -0.51 2.06
N LEU A 160 17.09 -1.31 1.05
CA LEU A 160 16.95 -2.75 1.13
C LEU A 160 18.03 -3.36 0.24
N LYS A 161 19.09 -3.88 0.88
CA LYS A 161 20.18 -4.60 0.22
C LYS A 161 19.92 -6.10 0.34
N LEU A 162 19.96 -6.80 -0.78
CA LEU A 162 20.02 -8.26 -0.78
C LEU A 162 21.48 -8.68 -0.60
N PHE A 163 21.72 -9.60 0.32
CA PHE A 163 23.06 -10.11 0.63
C PHE A 163 23.43 -11.29 -0.27
#